data_AF-A0A0Q9QDN7-F1
#
_entry.id   AF-A0A0Q9QDN7-F1
#
_cell.length_a   1.000
_cell.length_b   1.000
_cell.length_c   1.000
_cell.angle_alpha   90.00
_cell.angle_beta   90.00
_cell.angle_gamma   90.00
#
_symmetry.space_group_name_H-M   'P 1'
#
loop_
_entity.id
_entity.type
_entity.pdbx_description
1 polymer ?
#
loop_
_entity_poly.entity_id
_entity_poly.type
_entity_poly.pdbx_seq_one_letter_code
_entity_poly.pdbx_strand_id
1 'polypeptide(L)'
;MTRRTVPITVDHLAELGEPCRSCLFWELDAVNRGRLDLDERVAEKQQWLSTVLREWGSCGRVVLVDGRVAGHAIYVPAAFVPGQAALPTAPVSADAVVLTTVQVQPWARGGGLGRLLVQGMARDLVTRGQVAVEAFGDTRGRAVGCVMPAEFLGRVGFRTQRAHVTTPRMRMELRSAISWKDEVEAALEKLWGVVRPAPARAPQQPRTLPTRRTHDAPGAP
;
A
#
# COMPACT_ATOMS: atom_id res chain seq x y z
N MET A 1 -16.51 -7.97 -4.02
CA MET A 1 -15.46 -6.98 -4.33
C MET A 1 -14.13 -7.57 -3.90
N THR A 2 -13.37 -8.10 -4.84
CA THR A 2 -12.06 -8.70 -4.58
C THR A 2 -11.00 -7.60 -4.57
N ARG A 3 -10.22 -7.54 -3.49
CA ARG A 3 -9.14 -6.55 -3.32
C ARG A 3 -7.81 -7.28 -3.22
N ARG A 4 -6.81 -6.85 -3.98
CA ARG A 4 -5.46 -7.43 -3.94
C ARG A 4 -4.41 -6.34 -4.06
N THR A 5 -3.33 -6.47 -3.29
CA THR A 5 -2.17 -5.59 -3.40
C THR A 5 -1.02 -6.33 -4.09
N VAL A 6 -0.37 -5.69 -5.06
CA VAL A 6 0.76 -6.22 -5.83
C VAL A 6 1.92 -5.23 -5.87
N PRO A 7 3.15 -5.67 -6.15
CA PRO A 7 4.24 -4.77 -6.53
C PRO A 7 3.88 -3.96 -7.78
N ILE A 8 4.34 -2.72 -7.86
CA ILE A 8 4.18 -1.90 -9.06
C ILE A 8 5.04 -2.45 -10.22
N THR A 9 4.53 -2.32 -11.44
CA THR A 9 5.28 -2.56 -12.68
C THR A 9 5.07 -1.38 -13.63
N VAL A 10 5.82 -1.35 -14.74
CA VAL A 10 5.62 -0.34 -15.79
C VAL A 10 4.23 -0.44 -16.42
N ASP A 11 3.67 -1.65 -16.57
CA ASP A 11 2.30 -1.83 -17.07
C ASP A 11 1.25 -1.20 -16.12
N HIS A 12 1.41 -1.40 -14.81
CA HIS A 12 0.52 -0.76 -13.84
C HIS A 12 0.61 0.78 -13.89
N LEU A 13 1.80 1.33 -14.20
CA LEU A 13 1.98 2.78 -14.38
C LEU A 13 1.18 3.29 -15.59
N ALA A 14 1.13 2.52 -16.68
CA ALA A 14 0.35 2.87 -17.87
C ALA A 14 -1.17 2.92 -17.60
N GLU A 15 -1.65 2.12 -16.65
CA GLU A 15 -3.04 2.11 -16.20
C GLU A 15 -3.40 3.25 -15.22
N LEU A 16 -2.43 4.02 -14.74
CA LEU A 16 -2.70 5.15 -13.85
C LEU A 16 -3.35 6.30 -14.61
N GLY A 17 -4.38 6.88 -13.99
CA GLY A 17 -4.96 8.15 -14.46
C GLY A 17 -4.01 9.34 -14.26
N GLU A 18 -4.26 10.40 -15.01
CA GLU A 18 -3.57 11.68 -14.81
C GLU A 18 -3.92 12.30 -13.44
N PRO A 19 -2.99 13.09 -12.85
CA PRO A 19 -1.66 13.43 -13.36
C PRO A 19 -0.58 12.40 -13.04
N CYS A 20 -0.89 11.29 -12.35
CA CYS A 20 0.13 10.39 -11.79
C CYS A 20 0.99 9.70 -12.84
N ARG A 21 0.44 9.46 -14.03
CA ARG A 21 1.13 8.84 -15.16
C ARG A 21 2.22 9.73 -15.79
N SER A 22 2.06 11.05 -15.73
CA SER A 22 2.96 12.03 -16.36
C SER A 22 3.67 12.99 -15.36
N CYS A 23 3.30 12.97 -14.08
CA CYS A 23 3.93 13.80 -13.05
C CYS A 23 5.39 13.38 -12.82
N LEU A 24 6.33 14.21 -13.28
CA LEU A 24 7.77 14.10 -13.03
C LEU A 24 8.21 14.95 -11.82
N PHE A 25 7.33 15.18 -10.86
CA PHE A 25 7.62 16.12 -9.77
C PHE A 25 8.84 15.69 -8.94
N TRP A 26 8.98 14.38 -8.76
CA TRP A 26 10.03 13.79 -7.93
C TRP A 26 11.24 13.40 -8.77
N GLU A 27 11.00 13.00 -10.01
CA GLU A 27 11.95 12.38 -10.92
C GLU A 27 12.96 13.38 -11.50
N LEU A 28 12.53 14.63 -11.71
CA LEU A 28 13.35 15.69 -12.30
C LEU A 28 13.29 16.97 -11.47
N ASP A 29 14.30 17.82 -11.62
CA ASP A 29 14.24 19.21 -11.17
C ASP A 29 13.22 20.02 -11.98
N ALA A 30 12.83 21.18 -11.44
CA ALA A 30 11.79 22.01 -12.02
C ALA A 30 12.10 22.53 -13.43
N VAL A 31 13.38 22.75 -13.75
CA VAL A 31 13.81 23.30 -15.04
C VAL A 31 13.72 22.23 -16.11
N ASN A 32 14.33 21.06 -15.89
CA ASN A 32 14.28 19.96 -16.85
C ASN A 32 12.85 19.45 -17.05
N ARG A 33 12.08 19.35 -15.96
CA ARG A 33 10.65 19.02 -16.05
C ARG A 33 9.87 20.03 -16.88
N GLY A 34 10.21 21.32 -16.85
CA GLY A 34 9.49 22.36 -17.59
C GLY A 34 9.66 22.31 -19.11
N ARG A 35 10.66 21.57 -19.61
CA ARG A 35 11.01 21.49 -21.04
C ARG A 35 10.28 20.40 -21.81
N LEU A 36 9.72 19.43 -21.10
CA LEU A 36 9.10 18.25 -21.70
C LEU A 36 7.61 18.46 -21.98
N ASP A 37 7.17 17.99 -23.13
CA ASP A 37 5.74 17.84 -23.45
C ASP A 37 5.10 16.67 -22.69
N LEU A 38 3.84 16.33 -22.98
CA LEU A 38 3.13 15.28 -22.26
C LEU A 38 3.66 13.87 -22.58
N ASP A 39 3.95 13.59 -23.84
CA ASP A 39 4.36 12.25 -24.28
C ASP A 39 5.80 11.96 -23.80
N GLU A 40 6.67 12.96 -23.88
CA GLU A 40 8.01 12.93 -23.30
C GLU A 40 7.97 12.69 -21.79
N ARG A 41 7.02 13.32 -21.06
CA ARG A 41 6.86 13.08 -19.61
C ARG A 41 6.45 11.67 -19.29
N VAL A 42 5.52 11.10 -20.06
CA VAL A 42 5.07 9.72 -19.86
C VAL A 42 6.22 8.75 -20.12
N ALA A 43 6.98 8.96 -21.20
CA ALA A 43 8.16 8.14 -21.51
C ALA A 43 9.22 8.24 -20.40
N GLU A 44 9.55 9.45 -19.96
CA GLU A 44 10.52 9.69 -18.89
C GLU A 44 10.08 9.03 -17.56
N LYS A 45 8.79 9.09 -17.22
CA LYS A 45 8.25 8.47 -16.00
C LYS A 45 8.40 6.94 -16.04
N GLN A 46 8.14 6.33 -17.21
CA GLN A 46 8.32 4.89 -17.41
C GLN A 46 9.79 4.49 -17.35
N GLN A 47 10.67 5.26 -18.00
CA GLN A 47 12.11 5.04 -17.96
C GLN A 47 12.66 5.15 -16.54
N TRP A 48 12.22 6.16 -15.78
CA TRP A 48 12.58 6.31 -14.38
C TRP A 48 12.13 5.09 -13.57
N LEU A 49 10.87 4.67 -13.67
CA LEU A 49 10.36 3.52 -12.92
C LEU A 49 11.13 2.23 -13.27
N SER A 50 11.40 2.00 -14.56
CA SER A 50 12.20 0.88 -15.04
C SER A 50 13.61 0.88 -14.44
N THR A 51 14.24 2.05 -14.36
CA THR A 51 15.56 2.22 -13.76
C THR A 51 15.56 1.88 -12.27
N VAL A 52 14.60 2.41 -11.50
CA VAL A 52 14.49 2.09 -10.08
C VAL A 52 14.24 0.60 -9.85
N LEU A 53 13.33 -0.01 -10.63
CA LEU A 53 13.04 -1.44 -10.52
C LEU A 53 14.26 -2.31 -10.78
N ARG A 54 15.12 -1.93 -11.74
CA ARG A 54 16.36 -2.65 -12.06
C ARG A 54 17.44 -2.46 -11.00
N GLU A 55 17.61 -1.24 -10.50
CA GLU A 55 18.76 -0.88 -9.64
C GLU A 55 18.47 -1.10 -8.15
N TRP A 56 17.22 -0.91 -7.72
CA TRP A 56 16.83 -1.00 -6.32
C TRP A 56 15.75 -2.05 -6.05
N GLY A 57 15.11 -2.59 -7.09
CA GLY A 57 14.03 -3.56 -6.96
C GLY A 57 12.66 -2.90 -6.73
N SER A 58 11.73 -3.68 -6.17
CA SER A 58 10.34 -3.25 -5.93
C SER A 58 10.27 -1.91 -5.19
N CYS A 59 9.72 -0.89 -5.86
CA CYS A 59 9.69 0.50 -5.41
C CYS A 59 8.27 1.07 -5.23
N GLY A 60 7.28 0.20 -5.17
CA GLY A 60 5.91 0.63 -5.01
C GLY A 60 4.93 -0.52 -4.89
N ARG A 61 3.72 -0.17 -4.48
CA ARG A 61 2.58 -1.07 -4.36
C ARG A 61 1.42 -0.52 -5.15
N VAL A 62 0.64 -1.42 -5.73
CA VAL A 62 -0.60 -1.13 -6.44
C VAL A 62 -1.71 -1.92 -5.77
N VAL A 63 -2.85 -1.29 -5.53
CA VAL A 63 -4.07 -1.98 -5.10
C VAL A 63 -5.01 -2.11 -6.28
N LEU A 64 -5.41 -3.35 -6.52
CA LEU A 64 -6.40 -3.73 -7.53
C LEU A 64 -7.74 -3.99 -6.85
N VAL A 65 -8.81 -3.47 -7.45
CA VAL A 65 -10.19 -3.71 -7.05
C VAL A 65 -10.93 -4.24 -8.26
N ASP A 66 -11.42 -5.47 -8.17
CA ASP A 66 -12.06 -6.19 -9.27
C ASP A 66 -11.22 -6.14 -10.57
N GLY A 67 -9.90 -6.32 -10.42
CA GLY A 67 -8.93 -6.34 -11.52
C GLY A 67 -8.42 -4.98 -12.01
N ARG A 68 -9.00 -3.86 -11.55
CA ARG A 68 -8.62 -2.51 -11.99
C ARG A 68 -7.73 -1.80 -10.97
N VAL A 69 -6.77 -1.00 -11.44
CA VAL A 69 -5.94 -0.18 -10.56
C VAL A 69 -6.78 0.86 -9.81
N ALA A 70 -6.91 0.66 -8.50
CA ALA A 70 -7.66 1.53 -7.59
C ALA A 70 -6.76 2.54 -6.87
N GLY A 71 -5.46 2.27 -6.78
CA GLY A 71 -4.50 3.17 -6.15
C GLY A 71 -3.09 2.61 -6.15
N HIS A 72 -2.13 3.45 -5.81
CA HIS A 72 -0.72 3.09 -5.73
C HIS A 72 0.02 3.89 -4.65
N ALA A 73 1.14 3.34 -4.22
CA ALA A 73 2.16 4.04 -3.45
C ALA A 73 3.52 3.81 -4.10
N ILE A 74 4.36 4.85 -4.14
CA ILE A 74 5.73 4.79 -4.64
C ILE A 74 6.66 5.26 -3.54
N TYR A 75 7.70 4.48 -3.30
CA TYR A 75 8.71 4.72 -2.27
C TYR A 75 10.09 4.30 -2.78
N VAL A 76 11.08 5.18 -2.63
CA VAL A 76 12.40 5.04 -3.30
C VAL A 76 13.52 5.68 -2.49
N PRO A 77 14.79 5.27 -2.66
CA PRO A 77 15.93 5.98 -2.12
C PRO A 77 15.99 7.42 -2.60
N ALA A 78 16.53 8.31 -1.77
CA ALA A 78 16.68 9.74 -2.05
C ALA A 78 17.40 10.04 -3.38
N ALA A 79 18.34 9.19 -3.79
CA ALA A 79 19.11 9.32 -5.03
C ALA A 79 18.25 9.26 -6.30
N PHE A 80 17.09 8.59 -6.26
CA PHE A 80 16.19 8.49 -7.41
C PHE A 80 15.18 9.64 -7.50
N VAL A 81 15.22 10.60 -6.58
CA VAL A 81 14.22 11.68 -6.50
C VAL A 81 14.88 13.06 -6.39
N PRO A 82 15.64 13.50 -7.41
CA PRO A 82 16.33 14.78 -7.39
C PRO A 82 15.36 15.97 -7.24
N GLY A 83 14.09 15.81 -7.65
CA GLY A 83 13.05 16.82 -7.50
C GLY A 83 12.80 17.26 -6.04
N GLN A 84 13.18 16.44 -5.06
CA GLN A 84 13.08 16.81 -3.63
C GLN A 84 13.89 18.07 -3.29
N ALA A 85 14.94 18.39 -4.06
CA ALA A 85 15.80 19.55 -3.81
C ALA A 85 15.04 20.88 -3.90
N ALA A 86 13.88 20.91 -4.55
CA ALA A 86 13.00 22.08 -4.58
C ALA A 86 12.21 22.29 -3.28
N LEU A 87 12.25 21.35 -2.32
CA LEU A 87 11.45 21.41 -1.11
C LEU A 87 12.23 22.05 0.07
N PRO A 88 11.60 22.96 0.85
CA PRO A 88 12.26 23.72 1.92
C PRO A 88 12.90 22.87 3.03
N THR A 89 12.42 21.64 3.23
CA THR A 89 12.86 20.75 4.30
C THR A 89 13.74 19.60 3.80
N ALA A 90 14.15 19.64 2.54
CA ALA A 90 15.09 18.69 1.94
C ALA A 90 16.55 18.93 2.42
N PRO A 91 17.47 17.96 2.23
CA PRO A 91 17.21 16.58 1.80
C PRO A 91 16.58 15.76 2.93
N VAL A 92 15.98 14.61 2.61
CA VAL A 92 15.63 13.60 3.62
C VAL A 92 16.86 13.12 4.39
N SER A 93 16.64 12.51 5.55
CA SER A 93 17.70 11.89 6.35
C SER A 93 18.36 10.73 5.59
N ALA A 94 19.67 10.52 5.76
CA ALA A 94 20.45 9.55 4.99
C ALA A 94 20.02 8.08 5.20
N ASP A 95 19.33 7.79 6.30
CA ASP A 95 18.83 6.47 6.67
C ASP A 95 17.38 6.21 6.24
N ALA A 96 16.76 7.16 5.54
CA ALA A 96 15.35 7.11 5.18
C ALA A 96 15.11 6.82 3.69
N VAL A 97 14.15 5.95 3.41
CA VAL A 97 13.51 5.84 2.09
C VAL A 97 12.51 6.98 1.94
N VAL A 98 12.37 7.53 0.74
CA VAL A 98 11.39 8.59 0.45
C VAL A 98 10.08 7.97 0.01
N LEU A 99 8.98 8.24 0.71
CA LEU A 99 7.63 8.01 0.19
C LEU A 99 7.22 9.22 -0.65
N THR A 100 7.14 9.03 -1.96
CA THR A 100 6.89 10.13 -2.91
C THR A 100 5.41 10.33 -3.17
N THR A 101 4.66 9.25 -3.32
CA THR A 101 3.26 9.32 -3.73
C THR A 101 2.45 8.25 -3.00
N VAL A 102 1.27 8.62 -2.52
CA VAL A 102 0.17 7.69 -2.24
C VAL A 102 -1.07 8.28 -2.88
N GLN A 103 -1.65 7.57 -3.85
CA GLN A 103 -2.85 8.03 -4.54
C GLN A 103 -3.89 6.93 -4.63
N VAL A 104 -5.14 7.30 -4.35
CA VAL A 104 -6.31 6.44 -4.52
C VAL A 104 -7.25 7.11 -5.51
N GLN A 105 -7.69 6.34 -6.50
CA GLN A 105 -8.63 6.79 -7.52
C GLN A 105 -9.93 7.27 -6.89
N PRO A 106 -10.56 8.35 -7.38
CA PRO A 106 -11.74 8.94 -6.75
C PRO A 106 -12.86 7.94 -6.46
N TRP A 107 -13.13 7.02 -7.39
CA TRP A 107 -14.16 5.98 -7.28
C TRP A 107 -13.86 4.92 -6.20
N ALA A 108 -12.63 4.83 -5.72
CA ALA A 108 -12.18 3.85 -4.73
C ALA A 108 -11.85 4.47 -3.35
N ARG A 109 -12.10 5.77 -3.16
CA ARG A 109 -11.82 6.49 -1.91
C ARG A 109 -12.80 6.09 -0.80
N GLY A 110 -12.47 6.46 0.44
CA GLY A 110 -13.29 6.16 1.63
C GLY A 110 -13.12 4.73 2.18
N GLY A 111 -12.60 3.79 1.40
CA GLY A 111 -12.44 2.38 1.80
C GLY A 111 -11.14 2.00 2.51
N GLY A 112 -10.35 2.97 2.99
CA GLY A 112 -9.09 2.72 3.71
C GLY A 112 -7.90 2.29 2.83
N LEU A 113 -8.01 2.35 1.51
CA LEU A 113 -6.96 1.89 0.58
C LEU A 113 -5.62 2.61 0.73
N GLY A 114 -5.62 3.90 1.08
CA GLY A 114 -4.38 4.64 1.35
C GLY A 114 -3.61 4.08 2.56
N ARG A 115 -4.33 3.71 3.62
CA ARG A 115 -3.73 3.05 4.80
C ARG A 115 -3.18 1.68 4.43
N LEU A 116 -3.93 0.90 3.65
CA LEU A 116 -3.50 -0.42 3.16
C LEU A 116 -2.20 -0.32 2.35
N LEU A 117 -2.07 0.68 1.47
CA LEU A 117 -0.86 0.90 0.68
C LEU A 117 0.35 1.26 1.55
N VAL A 118 0.18 2.14 2.54
CA VAL A 118 1.25 2.53 3.47
C VAL A 118 1.68 1.36 4.36
N GLN A 119 0.75 0.53 4.82
CA GLN A 119 1.06 -0.70 5.55
C GLN A 119 1.84 -1.70 4.69
N GLY A 120 1.46 -1.86 3.42
CA GLY A 120 2.18 -2.69 2.45
C GLY A 120 3.62 -2.20 2.24
N MET A 121 3.80 -0.90 2.04
CA MET A 121 5.14 -0.28 1.99
C MET A 121 5.95 -0.57 3.26
N ALA A 122 5.38 -0.33 4.44
CA ALA A 122 6.10 -0.53 5.70
C ALA A 122 6.58 -1.99 5.83
N ARG A 123 5.73 -2.96 5.47
CA ARG A 123 6.10 -4.39 5.44
C ARG A 123 7.25 -4.68 4.48
N ASP A 124 7.20 -4.11 3.27
CA ASP A 124 8.26 -4.28 2.27
C ASP A 124 9.59 -3.76 2.79
N LEU A 125 9.59 -2.57 3.35
CA LEU A 125 10.79 -1.88 3.81
C LEU A 125 11.39 -2.52 5.07
N VAL A 126 10.55 -2.96 6.01
CA VAL A 126 10.99 -3.75 7.18
C VAL A 126 11.66 -5.04 6.73
N THR A 127 11.06 -5.77 5.78
CA THR A 127 11.61 -7.04 5.27
C THR A 127 12.97 -6.82 4.58
N ARG A 128 13.19 -5.62 4.03
CA ARG A 128 14.43 -5.20 3.37
C ARG A 128 15.43 -4.51 4.32
N GLY A 129 15.18 -4.52 5.64
CA GLY A 129 16.09 -3.96 6.64
C GLY A 129 16.14 -2.42 6.68
N GLN A 130 15.20 -1.73 6.04
CA GLN A 130 15.11 -0.27 6.10
C GLN A 130 14.58 0.17 7.46
N VAL A 131 15.11 1.27 7.98
CA VAL A 131 14.83 1.70 9.37
C VAL A 131 13.80 2.81 9.44
N ALA A 132 13.66 3.61 8.38
CA ALA A 132 12.74 4.72 8.36
C ALA A 132 12.24 5.08 6.95
N VAL A 133 11.12 5.79 6.93
CA VAL A 133 10.55 6.40 5.73
C VAL A 133 10.31 7.87 6.01
N GLU A 134 10.70 8.74 5.08
CA GLU A 134 10.39 10.16 5.12
C GLU A 134 9.50 10.56 3.95
N ALA A 135 8.63 11.52 4.19
CA ALA A 135 7.74 12.10 3.20
C ALA A 135 7.67 13.61 3.42
N PHE A 136 7.37 14.35 2.35
CA PHE A 136 7.05 15.75 2.46
C PHE A 136 5.53 15.90 2.47
N GLY A 137 4.99 16.58 3.49
CA GLY A 137 3.56 16.83 3.61
C GLY A 137 3.15 18.15 2.97
N ASP A 138 1.87 18.32 2.64
CA ASP A 138 1.24 19.61 2.32
C ASP A 138 0.22 19.93 3.41
N THR A 139 0.44 21.02 4.15
CA THR A 139 -0.49 21.47 5.21
C THR A 139 -1.69 22.23 4.65
N ARG A 140 -1.61 22.68 3.39
CA ARG A 140 -2.67 23.48 2.76
C ARG A 140 -3.76 22.62 2.12
N GLY A 141 -3.52 21.32 1.98
CA GLY A 141 -4.42 20.38 1.30
C GLY A 141 -4.67 20.74 -0.17
N ARG A 142 -3.75 21.49 -0.79
CA ARG A 142 -3.90 21.97 -2.17
C ARG A 142 -3.36 20.98 -3.19
N ALA A 143 -2.66 19.93 -2.74
CA ALA A 143 -2.05 18.90 -3.60
C ALA A 143 -1.26 19.53 -4.77
N VAL A 144 -0.49 20.59 -4.47
CA VAL A 144 0.36 21.22 -5.50
C VAL A 144 1.51 20.26 -5.79
N GLY A 145 1.54 19.71 -7.00
CA GLY A 145 2.46 18.64 -7.37
C GLY A 145 2.02 17.28 -6.82
N CYS A 146 2.97 16.36 -6.65
CA CYS A 146 2.71 15.01 -6.15
C CYS A 146 2.96 14.89 -4.63
N VAL A 147 2.77 15.98 -3.87
CA VAL A 147 2.97 16.05 -2.40
C VAL A 147 1.68 15.67 -1.66
N MET A 148 1.77 14.79 -0.66
CA MET A 148 0.61 14.26 0.06
C MET A 148 0.15 15.19 1.19
N PRO A 149 -1.15 15.21 1.55
CA PRO A 149 -1.62 15.97 2.70
C PRO A 149 -0.90 15.55 3.99
N ALA A 150 -0.37 16.52 4.75
CA ALA A 150 0.32 16.24 6.02
C ALA A 150 -0.61 15.54 7.04
N GLU A 151 -1.90 15.89 7.01
CA GLU A 151 -2.92 15.24 7.83
C GLU A 151 -3.07 13.74 7.50
N PHE A 152 -3.05 13.37 6.22
CA PHE A 152 -3.08 11.97 5.81
C PHE A 152 -1.85 11.22 6.31
N LEU A 153 -0.66 11.78 6.12
CA LEU A 153 0.60 11.21 6.60
C LEU A 153 0.57 10.99 8.12
N GLY A 154 0.06 11.95 8.89
CA GLY A 154 -0.14 11.81 10.33
C GLY A 154 -1.05 10.63 10.70
N ARG A 155 -2.20 10.49 10.03
CA ARG A 155 -3.16 9.40 10.28
C ARG A 155 -2.63 8.00 9.97
N VAL A 156 -1.61 7.89 9.12
CA VAL A 156 -0.98 6.62 8.74
C VAL A 156 0.36 6.38 9.44
N GLY A 157 0.70 7.17 10.46
CA GLY A 157 1.79 6.89 11.39
C GLY A 157 3.07 7.72 11.18
N PHE A 158 3.07 8.71 10.29
CA PHE A 158 4.19 9.65 10.19
C PHE A 158 4.08 10.73 11.27
N ARG A 159 5.23 11.20 11.77
CA ARG A 159 5.36 12.33 12.69
C ARG A 159 6.21 13.42 12.04
N THR A 160 6.05 14.67 12.45
CA THR A 160 6.88 15.77 11.94
C THR A 160 8.34 15.56 12.37
N GLN A 161 9.24 15.43 11.38
CA GLN A 161 10.69 15.39 11.59
C GLN A 161 11.32 16.78 11.47
N ARG A 162 10.84 17.59 10.51
CA ARG A 162 11.24 18.98 10.34
C ARG A 162 10.03 19.84 10.03
N ALA A 163 9.76 20.81 10.89
CA ALA A 163 8.63 21.71 10.73
C ALA A 163 8.84 22.66 9.54
N HIS A 164 7.75 22.96 8.83
CA HIS A 164 7.65 24.04 7.86
C HIS A 164 6.17 24.39 7.70
N VAL A 165 5.87 25.66 7.44
CA VAL A 165 4.49 26.18 7.43
C VAL A 165 3.60 25.50 6.39
N THR A 166 4.14 25.16 5.23
CA THR A 166 3.39 24.55 4.12
C THR A 166 3.83 23.14 3.78
N THR A 167 5.10 22.81 4.02
CA THR A 167 5.73 21.57 3.55
C THR A 167 6.64 20.91 4.59
N PRO A 168 6.07 20.48 5.74
CA PRO A 168 6.84 19.80 6.77
C PRO A 168 7.41 18.49 6.22
N ARG A 169 8.63 18.15 6.64
CA ARG A 169 9.18 16.81 6.44
C ARG A 169 8.68 15.92 7.56
N MET A 170 8.06 14.81 7.21
CA MET A 170 7.46 13.86 8.13
C MET A 170 8.19 12.53 8.04
N ARG A 171 8.27 11.79 9.13
CA ARG A 171 9.03 10.56 9.26
C ARG A 171 8.23 9.47 9.97
N MET A 172 8.36 8.25 9.48
CA MET A 172 7.88 7.02 10.11
C MET A 172 9.09 6.15 10.45
N GLU A 173 9.24 5.80 11.72
CA GLU A 173 10.24 4.83 12.18
C GLU A 173 9.72 3.41 12.01
N LEU A 174 10.41 2.60 11.20
CA LEU A 174 10.01 1.23 10.87
C LEU A 174 10.39 0.24 11.98
N ARG A 175 11.41 0.54 12.82
CA ARG A 175 11.79 -0.30 13.96
C ARG A 175 10.71 -0.34 15.05
N SER A 176 10.05 0.79 15.33
CA SER A 176 8.86 0.85 16.20
C SER A 176 7.61 0.25 15.54
N ALA A 177 7.59 0.13 14.21
CA ALA A 177 6.53 -0.57 13.49
C ALA A 177 6.67 -2.11 13.56
N ILE A 178 7.67 -2.65 14.26
CA ILE A 178 7.76 -4.09 14.53
C ILE A 178 6.70 -4.51 15.58
N SER A 179 6.38 -3.66 16.56
CA SER A 179 5.19 -3.87 17.42
C SER A 179 3.90 -3.89 16.59
N TRP A 180 3.87 -3.14 15.49
CA TRP A 180 2.78 -3.16 14.50
C TRP A 180 2.83 -4.39 13.59
N LYS A 181 3.99 -5.02 13.37
CA LYS A 181 4.12 -6.27 12.61
C LYS A 181 3.37 -7.40 13.30
N ASP A 182 3.49 -7.50 14.63
CA ASP A 182 2.76 -8.49 15.43
C ASP A 182 1.25 -8.21 15.44
N GLU A 183 0.85 -6.93 15.57
CA GLU A 183 -0.56 -6.53 15.50
C GLU A 183 -1.17 -6.68 14.10
N VAL A 184 -0.39 -6.46 13.03
CA VAL A 184 -0.85 -6.60 11.64
C VAL A 184 -0.85 -8.05 11.17
N GLU A 185 0.11 -8.88 11.59
CA GLU A 185 0.01 -10.33 11.36
C GLU A 185 -1.24 -10.87 12.08
N ALA A 186 -1.49 -10.47 13.33
CA ALA A 186 -2.70 -10.84 14.06
C ALA A 186 -4.00 -10.32 13.41
N ALA A 187 -4.00 -9.11 12.84
CA ALA A 187 -5.15 -8.53 12.16
C ALA A 187 -5.39 -9.11 10.76
N LEU A 188 -4.32 -9.46 10.03
CA LEU A 188 -4.38 -10.11 8.71
C LEU A 188 -4.87 -11.56 8.82
N GLU A 189 -4.42 -12.31 9.83
CA GLU A 189 -4.94 -13.66 10.13
C GLU A 189 -6.46 -13.64 10.41
N LYS A 190 -6.95 -12.62 11.12
CA LYS A 190 -8.40 -12.43 11.36
C LYS A 190 -9.19 -12.10 10.09
N LEU A 191 -8.59 -11.43 9.11
CA LEU A 191 -9.24 -11.11 7.84
C LEU A 191 -9.26 -12.32 6.88
N TRP A 192 -8.27 -13.21 6.93
CA TRP A 192 -8.26 -14.45 6.15
C TRP A 192 -8.99 -15.64 6.82
N GLY A 193 -9.14 -15.64 8.14
CA GLY A 193 -9.87 -16.67 8.89
C GLY A 193 -11.39 -16.72 8.66
N VAL A 194 -11.97 -15.75 7.94
CA VAL A 194 -13.43 -15.66 7.70
C VAL A 194 -13.88 -16.41 6.42
N VAL A 195 -12.96 -17.02 5.66
CA VAL A 195 -13.32 -17.91 4.55
C VAL A 195 -12.76 -19.31 4.78
N ARG A 196 -13.39 -20.04 5.71
CA ARG A 196 -13.44 -21.51 5.63
C ARG A 196 -14.84 -21.88 5.14
N PRO A 197 -14.98 -22.43 3.92
CA PRO A 197 -16.23 -23.08 3.55
C PRO A 197 -16.52 -24.16 4.58
N ALA A 198 -17.74 -24.17 5.14
CA ALA A 198 -18.19 -25.29 5.95
C ALA A 198 -18.01 -26.57 5.12
N PRO A 199 -17.41 -27.65 5.66
CA PRO A 199 -17.32 -28.90 4.92
C PRO A 199 -18.72 -29.34 4.53
N ALA A 200 -18.92 -29.60 3.24
CA ALA A 200 -20.18 -30.11 2.73
C ALA A 200 -20.56 -31.36 3.53
N ARG A 201 -21.73 -31.31 4.17
CA ARG A 201 -22.26 -32.43 4.94
C ARG A 201 -22.42 -33.62 4.00
N ALA A 202 -21.66 -34.68 4.24
CA ALA A 202 -21.77 -35.92 3.47
C ALA A 202 -23.22 -36.45 3.54
N PRO A 203 -23.75 -37.02 2.44
CA PRO A 203 -25.08 -37.62 2.44
C PRO A 203 -25.17 -38.69 3.52
N GLN A 204 -26.13 -38.55 4.43
CA GLN A 204 -26.41 -39.56 5.44
C GLN A 204 -27.01 -40.78 4.74
N GLN A 205 -26.31 -41.93 4.81
CA GLN A 205 -26.88 -43.20 4.38
C GLN A 205 -28.14 -43.51 5.19
N PRO A 206 -29.22 -44.01 4.56
CA PRO A 206 -30.43 -44.42 5.27
C PRO A 206 -30.12 -45.52 6.28
N ARG A 207 -30.41 -45.27 7.57
CA ARG A 207 -30.36 -46.27 8.63
C ARG A 207 -31.39 -47.36 8.35
N THR A 208 -30.94 -48.56 8.03
CA THR A 208 -31.76 -49.77 8.10
C THR A 208 -32.20 -50.01 9.55
N LEU A 209 -33.51 -50.04 9.78
CA LEU A 209 -34.10 -50.38 11.08
C LEU A 209 -33.96 -51.88 11.35
N PRO A 210 -33.47 -52.29 12.53
CA PRO A 210 -33.52 -53.69 12.94
C PRO A 210 -34.95 -54.05 13.39
N THR A 211 -35.45 -55.18 12.88
CA THR A 211 -36.70 -55.82 13.26
C THR A 211 -36.66 -56.26 14.73
N ARG A 212 -37.60 -55.73 15.54
CA ARG A 212 -37.78 -56.14 16.94
C ARG A 212 -38.39 -57.55 17.00
N ARG A 213 -37.69 -58.49 17.66
CA ARG A 213 -38.30 -59.72 18.19
C ARG A 213 -38.99 -59.38 19.50
N THR A 214 -40.25 -59.76 19.62
CA THR A 214 -41.05 -59.68 20.86
C THR A 214 -40.71 -60.87 21.77
N HIS A 215 -40.42 -60.59 23.04
CA HIS A 215 -40.51 -61.58 24.10
C HIS A 215 -41.28 -60.97 25.27
N ASP A 216 -42.26 -61.75 25.71
CA ASP A 216 -43.31 -61.43 26.67
C ASP A 216 -42.81 -61.31 28.12
N ALA A 217 -43.68 -60.69 28.90
CA ALA A 217 -43.52 -60.18 30.26
C ALA A 217 -43.39 -61.27 31.36
N PRO A 218 -43.05 -60.86 32.60
CA PRO A 218 -42.69 -61.76 33.71
C PRO A 218 -43.83 -61.98 34.72
N GLY A 219 -43.69 -62.99 35.58
CA GLY A 219 -44.54 -63.17 36.77
C GLY A 219 -44.19 -64.42 37.58
N ALA A 220 -43.70 -64.20 38.80
CA ALA A 220 -43.33 -65.19 39.83
C ALA A 220 -44.58 -65.68 40.61
N PRO A 221 -44.53 -66.34 41.80
CA PRO A 221 -43.55 -66.25 42.89
C PRO A 221 -42.46 -67.34 42.91
#